data_AF-A0A843X6X5-F1
#
_entry.id   AF-A0A843X6X5-F1
#
_cell.length_a   1.000
_cell.length_b   1.000
_cell.length_c   1.000
_cell.angle_alpha   90.00
_cell.angle_beta   90.00
_cell.angle_gamma   90.00
#
_symmetry.space_group_name_H-M   'P 1'
#
loop_
_entity.id
_entity.type
_entity.pdbx_description
1 polymer ?
#
loop_
_entity_poly.entity_id
_entity_poly.type
_entity_poly.pdbx_seq_one_letter_code
_entity_poly.pdbx_strand_id
1 'polypeptide(L)'
;MSQVFQGYERQYCELSASLSKKCTSSGLLDGEQKKQKVSEIKSGLDEAETLVRKMDLEARSLQPSIKSMLIAKLREYKSDLNNLKSEVKKITSNANQTAREELLESGMADTLT
;
A
#
# COMPACT_ATOMS: atom_id res chain seq x y z
N MET A 1 -18.63 -3.23 -20.46
CA MET A 1 -17.59 -3.55 -19.46
C MET A 1 -17.29 -5.04 -19.54
N SER A 2 -16.02 -5.46 -19.53
CA SER A 2 -15.70 -6.91 -19.48
C SER A 2 -15.96 -7.46 -18.08
N GLN A 3 -16.50 -8.69 -17.98
CA GLN A 3 -16.67 -9.38 -16.69
C GLN A 3 -15.33 -9.59 -15.98
N VAL A 4 -14.27 -9.85 -16.76
CA VAL A 4 -12.91 -10.05 -16.24
C VAL A 4 -12.39 -8.77 -15.59
N PHE A 5 -12.54 -7.63 -16.27
CA PHE A 5 -12.17 -6.33 -15.72
C PHE A 5 -12.92 -6.05 -14.41
N GLN A 6 -14.24 -6.27 -14.39
CA GLN A 6 -15.05 -6.05 -13.18
C GLN A 6 -14.63 -6.94 -12.01
N GLY A 7 -14.22 -8.18 -12.29
CA GLY A 7 -13.68 -9.10 -11.28
C GLY A 7 -12.39 -8.57 -10.64
N TYR A 8 -11.44 -8.12 -11.47
CA TYR A 8 -10.19 -7.53 -10.98
C TYR A 8 -10.43 -6.21 -10.25
N GLU A 9 -11.35 -5.39 -10.73
CA GLU A 9 -11.73 -4.13 -10.10
C GLU A 9 -12.30 -4.34 -8.69
N ARG A 10 -13.20 -5.32 -8.53
CA ARG A 10 -13.76 -5.65 -7.20
C ARG A 10 -12.66 -6.08 -6.23
N GLN A 11 -11.78 -6.99 -6.66
CA GLN A 11 -10.64 -7.44 -5.85
C GLN A 11 -9.73 -6.26 -5.47
N TYR A 12 -9.44 -5.37 -6.41
CA TYR A 12 -8.62 -4.19 -6.15
C TYR A 12 -9.28 -3.26 -5.12
N CYS A 13 -10.58 -2.98 -5.26
CA CYS A 13 -11.30 -2.11 -4.32
C CYS A 13 -11.34 -2.68 -2.90
N GLU A 14 -11.61 -3.99 -2.76
CA GLU A 14 -11.59 -4.68 -1.46
C GLU A 14 -10.20 -4.63 -0.83
N LEU A 15 -9.16 -4.93 -1.62
CA LEU A 15 -7.77 -4.91 -1.17
C LEU A 15 -7.31 -3.50 -0.80
N SER A 16 -7.62 -2.48 -1.60
CA SER A 16 -7.32 -1.07 -1.34
C SER A 16 -7.96 -0.57 -0.04
N ALA A 17 -9.23 -0.92 0.20
CA ALA A 17 -9.92 -0.57 1.44
C ALA A 17 -9.29 -1.27 2.65
N SER A 18 -8.91 -2.55 2.51
CA SER A 18 -8.19 -3.30 3.55
C SER A 18 -6.82 -2.69 3.85
N LEU A 19 -6.03 -2.37 2.82
CA LEU A 19 -4.71 -1.73 2.95
C LEU A 19 -4.80 -0.38 3.63
N SER A 20 -5.77 0.45 3.24
CA SER A 20 -6.01 1.77 3.86
C SER A 20 -6.23 1.62 5.38
N LYS A 21 -7.09 0.69 5.79
CA LYS A 21 -7.34 0.40 7.22
C LYS A 21 -6.09 -0.10 7.94
N LYS A 22 -5.32 -1.00 7.29
CA LYS A 22 -4.05 -1.52 7.84
C LYS A 22 -3.00 -0.43 7.98
N CYS A 23 -2.90 0.52 7.05
CA CYS A 23 -2.00 1.67 7.15
C CYS A 23 -2.33 2.53 8.37
N THR A 24 -3.60 2.90 8.54
CA THR A 24 -4.04 3.70 9.69
C THR A 24 -3.75 3.01 11.02
N SER A 25 -4.03 1.71 11.14
CA SER A 25 -3.77 0.99 12.39
C SER A 25 -2.27 0.76 12.64
N SER A 26 -1.47 0.53 11.58
CA SER A 26 -0.01 0.36 11.71
C SER A 26 0.70 1.63 12.17
N GLY A 27 0.10 2.81 11.95
CA GLY A 27 0.61 4.07 12.47
C GLY A 27 0.64 4.13 14.01
N LEU A 28 -0.18 3.31 14.68
CA LEU A 28 -0.30 3.24 16.14
C LEU A 28 0.47 2.05 16.76
N LEU A 29 1.14 1.24 15.94
CA LEU A 29 1.90 0.07 16.39
C LEU A 29 3.39 0.40 16.44
N ASP A 30 4.11 -0.31 17.30
CA ASP A 30 5.58 -0.24 17.42
C ASP A 30 6.23 -1.63 17.44
N GLY A 31 7.55 -1.65 17.40
CA GLY A 31 8.36 -2.87 17.45
C GLY A 31 8.02 -3.93 16.40
N GLU A 32 8.05 -5.20 16.81
CA GLU A 32 7.86 -6.35 15.92
C GLU A 32 6.44 -6.42 15.32
N GLN A 33 5.42 -5.98 16.07
CA GLN A 33 4.04 -5.95 15.57
C GLN A 33 3.89 -5.00 14.39
N LYS A 34 4.48 -3.81 14.47
CA LYS A 34 4.52 -2.85 13.36
C LYS A 34 5.24 -3.42 12.15
N LYS A 35 6.40 -4.04 12.36
CA LYS A 35 7.23 -4.64 11.30
C LYS A 35 6.47 -5.74 10.55
N GLN A 36 5.80 -6.64 11.28
CA GLN A 36 4.96 -7.67 10.69
C GLN A 36 3.81 -7.05 9.87
N LYS A 37 3.14 -6.02 10.43
CA LYS A 37 2.03 -5.37 9.74
C LYS A 37 2.45 -4.63 8.47
N VAL A 38 3.59 -3.95 8.51
CA VAL A 38 4.20 -3.30 7.34
C VAL A 38 4.54 -4.32 6.25
N SER A 39 5.03 -5.52 6.62
CA SER A 39 5.30 -6.59 5.66
C SER A 39 4.03 -7.06 4.95
N GLU A 40 2.94 -7.29 5.70
CA GLU A 40 1.62 -7.61 5.11
C GLU A 40 1.13 -6.52 4.15
N ILE A 41 1.29 -5.26 4.53
CA ILE A 41 0.86 -4.13 3.70
C ILE A 41 1.67 -4.09 2.39
N LYS A 42 2.99 -4.29 2.46
CA LYS A 42 3.85 -4.34 1.27
C LYS A 42 3.42 -5.46 0.31
N SER A 43 3.19 -6.66 0.81
CA SER A 43 2.71 -7.77 -0.01
C SER A 43 1.36 -7.47 -0.66
N GLY A 44 0.43 -6.85 0.07
CA GLY A 44 -0.86 -6.46 -0.51
C GLY A 44 -0.75 -5.31 -1.51
N LEU A 45 0.21 -4.39 -1.38
CA LEU A 45 0.49 -3.36 -2.39
C LEU A 45 0.97 -4.00 -3.70
N ASP A 46 1.85 -5.00 -3.64
CA ASP A 46 2.34 -5.71 -4.83
C ASP A 46 1.20 -6.46 -5.55
N GLU A 47 0.28 -7.05 -4.78
CA GLU A 47 -0.93 -7.68 -5.31
C GLU A 47 -1.87 -6.65 -5.95
N ALA A 48 -2.10 -5.50 -5.30
CA ALA A 48 -2.91 -4.42 -5.84
C ALA A 48 -2.32 -3.88 -7.16
N GLU A 49 -1.00 -3.71 -7.25
CA GLU A 49 -0.34 -3.34 -8.50
C GLU A 49 -0.56 -4.39 -9.60
N THR A 50 -0.50 -5.66 -9.23
CA THR A 50 -0.73 -6.77 -10.17
C THR A 50 -2.15 -6.74 -10.71
N LEU A 51 -3.15 -6.46 -9.88
CA LEU A 51 -4.54 -6.27 -10.31
C LEU A 51 -4.68 -5.07 -11.26
N VAL A 52 -4.03 -3.94 -10.95
CA VAL A 52 -4.02 -2.77 -11.84
C VAL A 52 -3.37 -3.08 -13.19
N ARG A 53 -2.27 -3.84 -13.23
CA ARG A 53 -1.67 -4.29 -14.50
C ARG A 53 -2.60 -5.21 -15.29
N LYS A 54 -3.26 -6.16 -14.63
CA LYS A 54 -4.25 -7.05 -15.28
C LYS A 54 -5.42 -6.27 -15.87
N MET A 55 -5.95 -5.29 -15.13
CA MET A 55 -7.00 -4.40 -15.62
C MET A 55 -6.53 -3.55 -16.82
N ASP A 56 -5.28 -3.07 -16.83
CA ASP A 56 -4.70 -2.32 -17.96
C ASP A 56 -4.61 -3.19 -19.23
N LEU A 57 -4.19 -4.45 -19.10
CA LEU A 57 -4.16 -5.41 -20.20
C LEU A 57 -5.56 -5.72 -20.73
N GLU A 58 -6.51 -5.96 -19.84
CA GLU A 58 -7.90 -6.23 -20.22
C GLU A 58 -8.53 -5.01 -20.91
N ALA A 59 -8.29 -3.78 -20.41
CA ALA A 59 -8.83 -2.57 -21.04
C ALA A 59 -8.31 -2.36 -22.47
N ARG A 60 -7.09 -2.82 -22.79
CA ARG A 60 -6.49 -2.68 -24.12
C ARG A 60 -7.16 -3.53 -25.19
N SER A 61 -7.82 -4.63 -24.82
CA SER A 61 -8.51 -5.53 -25.76
C SER A 61 -9.92 -5.05 -26.12
N LEU A 62 -10.45 -4.05 -25.41
CA LEU A 62 -11.81 -3.55 -25.60
C LEU A 62 -11.90 -2.45 -26.66
N GLN A 63 -13.13 -2.19 -27.11
CA GLN A 63 -13.45 -1.15 -28.08
C GLN A 63 -12.96 0.24 -27.62
N PRO A 64 -12.56 1.15 -28.53
CA PRO A 64 -11.93 2.43 -28.19
C PRO A 64 -12.71 3.30 -27.20
N SER A 65 -14.03 3.36 -27.32
CA SER A 65 -14.91 4.15 -26.43
C SER A 65 -14.86 3.62 -24.99
N ILE A 66 -15.01 2.31 -24.82
CA ILE A 66 -14.94 1.64 -23.51
C ILE A 66 -13.52 1.76 -22.95
N LYS A 67 -12.50 1.49 -23.76
CA LYS A 67 -11.08 1.60 -23.37
C LYS A 67 -10.76 2.97 -22.79
N SER A 68 -11.18 4.06 -23.45
CA SER A 68 -10.91 5.43 -22.99
C SER A 68 -11.43 5.67 -21.57
N MET A 69 -12.67 5.24 -21.29
CA MET A 69 -13.27 5.32 -19.96
C MET A 69 -12.47 4.53 -18.91
N LEU A 70 -12.01 3.32 -19.23
CA LEU A 70 -11.24 2.49 -18.30
C LEU A 70 -9.85 3.02 -18.03
N ILE A 71 -9.21 3.63 -19.03
CA ILE A 71 -7.90 4.25 -18.84
C ILE A 71 -7.97 5.45 -17.88
N ALA A 72 -9.07 6.22 -17.92
CA ALA A 72 -9.29 7.29 -16.93
C ALA A 72 -9.38 6.72 -15.51
N LYS A 73 -10.22 5.69 -15.32
CA LYS A 73 -10.40 5.02 -14.02
C LYS A 73 -9.09 4.38 -13.50
N LEU A 74 -8.33 3.74 -14.39
CA LEU A 74 -7.03 3.17 -14.06
C LEU A 74 -6.00 4.22 -13.63
N ARG A 75 -6.11 5.46 -14.12
CA ARG A 75 -5.24 6.55 -13.68
C ARG A 75 -5.52 6.93 -12.22
N GLU A 76 -6.79 6.97 -11.84
CA GLU A 76 -7.21 7.20 -10.45
C GLU A 76 -6.69 6.09 -9.54
N TYR A 77 -6.91 4.83 -9.90
CA TYR A 77 -6.39 3.69 -9.14
C TYR A 77 -4.87 3.69 -8.99
N LYS A 78 -4.12 4.06 -10.04
CA LYS A 78 -2.66 4.23 -9.96
C LYS A 78 -2.26 5.36 -9.00
N SER A 79 -3.02 6.46 -8.99
CA SER A 79 -2.80 7.58 -8.06
C SER A 79 -3.05 7.16 -6.61
N ASP A 80 -4.15 6.49 -6.33
CA ASP A 80 -4.49 6.01 -4.98
C ASP A 80 -3.44 5.02 -4.46
N LEU A 81 -2.96 4.12 -5.31
CA LEU A 81 -1.89 3.18 -4.98
C LEU A 81 -0.58 3.92 -4.64
N ASN A 82 -0.25 4.98 -5.38
CA ASN A 82 0.92 5.81 -5.08
C ASN A 82 0.77 6.56 -3.75
N ASN A 83 -0.44 7.03 -3.43
CA ASN A 83 -0.73 7.64 -2.14
C ASN A 83 -0.52 6.63 -1.01
N LEU A 84 -1.10 5.42 -1.11
CA LEU A 84 -0.92 4.34 -0.13
C LEU A 84 0.56 3.97 0.07
N LYS A 85 1.34 3.86 -1.00
CA LYS A 85 2.79 3.62 -0.90
C LYS A 85 3.51 4.71 -0.15
N SER A 86 3.12 5.98 -0.36
CA SER A 86 3.74 7.11 0.32
C SER A 86 3.42 7.10 1.83
N GLU A 87 2.18 6.74 2.20
CA GLU A 87 1.79 6.56 3.61
C GLU A 87 2.59 5.44 4.29
N VAL A 88 2.77 4.30 3.61
CA VAL A 88 3.58 3.18 4.15
C VAL A 88 5.04 3.59 4.38
N LYS A 89 5.61 4.40 3.47
CA LYS A 89 6.96 4.94 3.64
C LYS A 89 7.06 5.83 4.89
N LYS A 90 6.05 6.68 5.15
CA LYS A 90 6.00 7.51 6.37
C LYS A 90 5.93 6.66 7.63
N ILE A 91 5.05 5.65 7.66
CA ILE A 91 4.92 4.72 8.80
C ILE A 91 6.25 4.00 9.09
N THR A 92 6.94 3.57 8.02
CA THR A 92 8.24 2.88 8.14
C THR A 92 9.35 3.84 8.57
N SER A 93 9.38 5.07 8.06
CA SER A 93 10.40 6.07 8.41
C SER A 93 10.29 6.52 9.86
N ASN A 94 9.07 6.72 10.38
CA ASN A 94 8.86 7.06 11.78
C ASN A 94 9.35 5.96 12.72
N ALA A 95 9.18 4.69 12.33
CA ALA A 95 9.69 3.56 13.11
C ALA A 95 11.23 3.58 13.25
N ASN A 96 11.94 3.96 12.17
CA ASN A 96 13.41 4.08 12.20
C ASN A 96 13.87 5.26 13.08
N GLN A 97 13.06 6.32 13.20
CA GLN A 97 13.35 7.45 14.09
C GLN A 97 13.23 7.03 15.55
N THR A 98 12.12 6.39 15.93
CA THR A 98 11.89 5.90 17.30
C THR A 98 12.91 4.85 17.72
N ALA A 99 13.22 3.86 16.85
CA ALA A 99 14.24 2.86 17.15
C ALA A 99 15.65 3.46 17.31
N ARG A 100 15.93 4.56 16.62
CA ARG A 100 17.20 5.29 16.76
C ARG A 100 17.25 6.09 18.07
N GLU A 101 16.15 6.71 18.48
CA GLU A 101 16.03 7.40 19.77
C GLU A 101 16.18 6.42 20.94
N GLU A 102 15.49 5.27 20.92
CA GLU A 102 15.62 4.24 21.96
C GLU A 102 17.06 3.69 22.05
N LEU A 103 17.73 3.49 20.91
CA LEU A 103 19.13 3.02 20.90
C LEU A 103 20.11 4.10 21.41
N LEU A 104 19.83 5.38 21.15
CA LEU A 104 20.60 6.49 21.70
C LEU A 104 20.39 6.66 23.21
N GLU A 105 19.17 6.47 23.70
CA GLU A 105 18.83 6.54 25.12
C GLU A 105 19.43 5.37 25.92
N SER A 106 19.36 4.15 25.37
CA SER A 106 19.99 2.96 25.95
C SER A 106 21.51 3.09 26.06
N GLY A 107 22.18 3.71 25.08
CA GLY A 107 23.63 3.94 25.11
C GLY A 107 24.11 4.98 26.15
N MET A 108 23.23 5.85 26.65
CA MET A 108 23.59 6.81 27.71
C MET A 108 23.50 6.19 29.11
N ALA A 109 22.61 5.21 29.32
CA ALA A 109 22.42 4.54 30.60
C ALA A 109 23.67 3.75 31.05
N ASP A 110 24.45 3.21 30.12
CA ASP A 110 25.69 2.45 30.42
C ASP A 110 26.90 3.33 30.78
N THR A 111 26.78 4.67 30.74
CA THR A 111 27.90 5.60 31.04
C THR A 111 27.89 6.18 32.46
N LEU A 112 26.99 5.72 33.33
CA LEU A 112 26.76 6.26 34.68
C LEU A 112 27.14 5.30 35.83
N THR A 113 28.11 4.41 35.62
CA THR A 113 28.71 3.55 36.67
C THR A 113 30.21 3.76 36.74
#